data_AF-A0AAA9SWB5-F1
#
_entry.id   AF-A0AAA9SWB5-F1
#
_cell.length_a   1.000
_cell.length_b   1.000
_cell.length_c   1.000
_cell.angle_alpha   90.00
_cell.angle_beta   90.00
_cell.angle_gamma   90.00
#
_symmetry.space_group_name_H-M   'P 1'
#
loop_
_entity.id
_entity.type
_entity.pdbx_description
1 polymer ?
#
loop_
_entity_poly.entity_id
_entity_poly.type
_entity_poly.pdbx_seq_one_letter_code
_entity_poly.pdbx_strand_id
1 'polypeptide(L)'
;MKQLPVLEPGDKPRKETWYTLTLVGDSPCARVGHSCSYLPPVGDAERGKVFIVGGADPNRSFSDVHTIDLDTRTWTTPEVTGPPPSPRTFHTSSAAIGDQLYVFGGGERGAQPVQDVQLHVFDANTLTWSQPETHGKPPSPRHGHVMVAAGTKLFIHGGLAGDNFYDDLHCIDISDMKWQKLRPTGAAPTGCAAHSAVAVGKHLYVFGGMTPTGALNTMYQYHIEKQHWTLLKFENSPPTGRLDHSMCIIPWPGTCTSEKEDSNSATVNRDAEKGDSTEKGVTQGGDSQEESQADTLLCFVFGGMNTEGEIYDDCIVTAVD
;
A
#
# COMPACT_ATOMS: atom_id res chain seq x y z
N MET A 1 22.74 -3.45 -13.32
CA MET A 1 21.57 -2.56 -13.26
C MET A 1 21.43 -1.83 -14.58
N LYS A 2 20.26 -1.88 -15.20
CA LYS A 2 19.92 -1.00 -16.33
C LYS A 2 19.71 0.40 -15.76
N GLN A 3 20.41 1.40 -16.29
CA GLN A 3 20.22 2.78 -15.84
C GLN A 3 18.79 3.23 -16.20
N LEU A 4 17.98 3.54 -15.20
CA LEU A 4 16.63 4.04 -15.42
C LEU A 4 16.68 5.46 -15.99
N PRO A 5 15.74 5.84 -16.88
CA PRO A 5 15.59 7.23 -17.30
C PRO A 5 15.33 8.13 -16.08
N VAL A 6 15.92 9.31 -16.07
CA VAL A 6 15.62 10.34 -15.07
C VAL A 6 14.33 11.05 -15.48
N LEU A 7 13.42 11.26 -14.54
CA LEU A 7 12.23 12.09 -14.73
C LEU A 7 12.54 13.50 -14.25
N GLU A 8 12.73 14.45 -15.17
CA GLU A 8 13.08 15.84 -14.85
C GLU A 8 11.83 16.68 -14.52
N PRO A 9 11.98 17.83 -13.83
CA PRO A 9 10.87 18.74 -13.57
C PRO A 9 10.17 19.18 -14.87
N GLY A 10 8.86 19.00 -14.94
CA GLY A 10 8.05 19.28 -16.13
C GLY A 10 7.85 18.10 -17.09
N ASP A 11 8.59 17.00 -16.92
CA ASP A 11 8.41 15.80 -17.74
C ASP A 11 7.06 15.12 -17.47
N LYS A 12 6.46 14.58 -18.53
CA LYS A 12 5.30 13.69 -18.44
C LYS A 12 5.79 12.23 -18.45
N PRO A 13 5.59 11.45 -17.37
CA PRO A 13 6.03 10.07 -17.33
C PRO A 13 5.30 9.25 -18.40
N ARG A 14 6.02 8.35 -19.06
CA ARG A 14 5.42 7.36 -19.96
C ARG A 14 4.80 6.25 -19.13
N LYS A 15 3.70 5.69 -19.63
CA LYS A 15 3.09 4.50 -19.02
C LYS A 15 4.10 3.35 -18.97
N GLU A 16 4.00 2.52 -17.93
CA GLU A 16 4.77 1.28 -17.77
C GLU A 16 6.30 1.46 -17.82
N THR A 17 6.80 2.64 -17.45
CA THR A 17 8.23 2.94 -17.47
C THR A 17 8.71 3.28 -16.07
N TRP A 18 9.79 2.63 -15.64
CA TRP A 18 10.50 2.93 -14.40
C TRP A 18 11.39 4.15 -14.57
N TYR A 19 11.32 5.09 -13.62
CA TYR A 19 12.10 6.31 -13.62
C TYR A 19 12.88 6.49 -12.32
N THR A 20 14.04 7.11 -12.42
CA THR A 20 14.70 7.73 -11.27
C THR A 20 14.16 9.14 -11.10
N LEU A 21 13.71 9.48 -9.89
CA LEU A 21 13.32 10.84 -9.56
C LEU A 21 14.52 11.58 -8.97
N THR A 22 14.93 12.67 -9.60
CA THR A 22 15.94 13.57 -9.02
C THR A 22 15.26 14.50 -8.03
N LEU A 23 15.73 14.48 -6.78
CA LEU A 23 15.24 15.30 -5.69
C LEU A 23 16.38 16.18 -5.17
N VAL A 24 16.05 17.41 -4.77
CA VAL A 24 17.00 18.36 -4.17
C VAL A 24 16.75 18.50 -2.67
N GLY A 25 17.69 19.06 -1.90
CA GLY A 25 17.50 19.33 -0.47
C GLY A 25 18.09 18.26 0.46
N ASP A 26 17.66 18.29 1.72
CA ASP A 26 18.26 17.50 2.81
C ASP A 26 17.66 16.09 2.87
N SER A 27 18.26 15.16 2.14
CA SER A 27 17.86 13.76 2.11
C SER A 27 18.40 12.97 3.32
N PRO A 28 17.68 11.93 3.80
CA PRO A 28 18.22 11.01 4.78
C PRO A 28 19.44 10.26 4.24
N CYS A 29 20.29 9.76 5.13
CA CYS A 29 21.30 8.76 4.77
C CYS A 29 20.64 7.45 4.27
N ALA A 30 21.41 6.66 3.52
CA ALA A 30 21.01 5.32 3.12
C ALA A 30 20.67 4.46 4.35
N ARG A 31 19.48 3.84 4.34
CA ARG A 31 18.92 3.12 5.49
C ARG A 31 17.90 2.07 5.05
N VAL A 32 17.65 1.10 5.92
CA VAL A 32 16.66 0.03 5.73
C VAL A 32 15.56 0.09 6.78
N GLY A 33 14.43 -0.58 6.52
CA GLY A 33 13.34 -0.74 7.47
C GLY A 33 12.73 0.56 7.95
N HIS A 34 12.80 1.64 7.17
CA HIS A 34 12.07 2.87 7.44
C HIS A 34 10.59 2.68 7.07
N SER A 35 9.72 3.48 7.68
CA SER A 35 8.36 3.66 7.20
C SER A 35 8.36 4.64 6.03
N CYS A 36 7.54 4.38 5.02
CA CYS A 36 7.28 5.29 3.91
C CYS A 36 5.76 5.42 3.74
N SER A 37 5.23 6.63 3.90
CA SER A 37 3.79 6.90 3.82
C SER A 37 3.52 8.06 2.86
N TYR A 38 2.59 7.87 1.94
CA TYR A 38 2.11 8.93 1.06
C TYR A 38 0.88 9.59 1.67
N LEU A 39 0.90 10.92 1.78
CA LEU A 39 -0.25 11.73 2.11
C LEU A 39 -0.73 12.46 0.84
N PRO A 40 -2.02 12.34 0.45
CA PRO A 40 -2.59 13.07 -0.67
C PRO A 40 -2.43 14.60 -0.55
N PRO A 41 -2.51 15.35 -1.67
CA PRO A 41 -2.46 16.80 -1.63
C PRO A 41 -3.59 17.38 -0.75
N VAL A 42 -3.29 18.46 -0.03
CA VAL A 42 -4.23 19.22 0.80
C VAL A 42 -4.15 20.69 0.40
N GLY A 43 -5.29 21.37 0.34
CA GLY A 43 -5.35 22.79 -0.04
C GLY A 43 -5.01 23.00 -1.51
N ASP A 44 -4.08 23.93 -1.78
CA ASP A 44 -3.69 24.33 -3.14
C ASP A 44 -2.59 23.44 -3.76
N ALA A 45 -2.13 22.39 -3.06
CA ALA A 45 -1.12 21.47 -3.58
C ALA A 45 -1.66 20.63 -4.75
N GLU A 46 -0.87 20.44 -5.79
CA GLU A 46 -1.24 19.58 -6.92
C GLU A 46 -0.87 18.12 -6.65
N ARG A 47 0.20 17.89 -5.87
CA ARG A 47 0.71 16.56 -5.52
C ARG A 47 0.86 16.43 -4.02
N GLY A 48 0.78 15.18 -3.58
CA GLY A 48 0.91 14.84 -2.17
C GLY A 48 2.36 14.91 -1.68
N LYS A 49 2.55 14.51 -0.43
CA LYS A 49 3.87 14.42 0.20
C LYS A 49 4.18 12.98 0.58
N VAL A 50 5.46 12.62 0.53
CA VAL A 50 5.94 11.33 1.04
C VAL A 50 6.66 11.60 2.35
N PHE A 51 6.27 10.88 3.40
CA PHE A 51 6.90 10.92 4.72
C PHE A 51 7.72 9.67 4.92
N ILE A 52 8.97 9.86 5.34
CA ILE A 52 9.91 8.79 5.68
C ILE A 52 10.21 8.91 7.16
N VAL A 53 9.96 7.85 7.92
CA VAL A 53 10.13 7.86 9.37
C VAL A 53 11.06 6.72 9.79
N GLY A 54 12.08 7.08 10.58
CA GLY A 54 13.02 6.17 11.22
C GLY A 54 13.81 5.27 10.26
N GLY A 55 13.88 3.98 10.60
CA GLY A 55 14.74 3.00 9.93
C GLY A 55 16.09 2.84 10.61
N ALA A 56 17.03 2.17 9.95
CA ALA A 56 18.36 1.94 10.50
C ALA A 56 19.45 1.90 9.42
N ASP A 57 20.65 2.28 9.82
CA ASP A 57 21.89 2.03 9.12
C ASP A 57 22.72 1.00 9.92
N PRO A 58 23.91 0.58 9.45
CA PRO A 58 24.73 -0.38 10.20
C PRO A 58 25.15 0.06 11.60
N ASN A 59 25.08 1.36 11.91
CA ASN A 59 25.58 1.96 13.14
C ASN A 59 24.45 2.26 14.15
N ARG A 60 23.26 2.67 13.68
CA ARG A 60 22.16 3.09 14.55
C ARG A 60 20.78 2.98 13.89
N SER A 61 19.75 2.96 14.73
CA SER A 61 18.37 3.23 14.31
C SER A 61 18.08 4.73 14.41
N PHE A 62 17.04 5.17 13.70
CA PHE A 62 16.62 6.57 13.63
C PHE A 62 15.18 6.74 14.12
N SER A 63 14.87 7.95 14.60
CA SER A 63 13.51 8.44 14.90
C SER A 63 13.24 9.79 14.21
N ASP A 64 14.05 10.12 13.20
CA ASP A 64 13.89 11.33 12.41
C ASP A 64 12.71 11.19 11.43
N VAL A 65 12.21 12.34 11.01
CA VAL A 65 11.18 12.46 9.97
C VAL A 65 11.81 13.21 8.81
N HIS A 66 11.68 12.63 7.62
CA HIS A 66 12.04 13.28 6.35
C HIS A 66 10.81 13.36 5.48
N THR A 67 10.74 14.40 4.65
CA THR A 67 9.62 14.63 3.75
C THR A 67 10.10 14.85 2.34
N ILE A 68 9.36 14.33 1.38
CA ILE A 68 9.47 14.69 -0.04
C ILE A 68 8.20 15.42 -0.41
N ASP A 69 8.33 16.69 -0.77
CA ASP A 69 7.27 17.43 -1.42
C ASP A 69 7.29 17.11 -2.92
N LEU A 70 6.22 16.50 -3.44
CA LEU A 70 6.20 16.01 -4.82
C LEU A 70 5.91 17.10 -5.85
N ASP A 71 5.39 18.25 -5.43
CA ASP A 71 5.20 19.42 -6.30
C ASP A 71 6.55 20.08 -6.59
N THR A 72 7.32 20.32 -5.53
CA THR A 72 8.63 20.96 -5.61
C THR A 72 9.78 19.98 -5.80
N ARG A 73 9.52 18.67 -5.70
CA ARG A 73 10.51 17.58 -5.78
C ARG A 73 11.70 17.80 -4.83
N THR A 74 11.37 18.20 -3.60
CA THR A 74 12.36 18.62 -2.61
C THR A 74 12.27 17.77 -1.35
N TRP A 75 13.42 17.32 -0.89
CA TRP A 75 13.64 16.75 0.44
C TRP A 75 13.68 17.85 1.49
N THR A 76 13.08 17.57 2.64
CA THR A 76 13.18 18.43 3.81
C THR A 76 13.22 17.56 5.06
N THR A 77 14.09 17.93 6.00
CA THR A 77 14.04 17.46 7.39
C THR A 77 13.24 18.49 8.19
N PRO A 78 11.92 18.30 8.39
CA PRO A 78 11.11 19.24 9.17
C PRO A 78 11.57 19.30 10.62
N GLU A 79 11.47 20.49 11.22
CA GLU A 79 11.54 20.65 12.67
C GLU A 79 10.26 20.08 13.28
N VAL A 80 10.39 18.93 13.94
CA VAL A 80 9.26 18.22 14.57
C VAL A 80 9.20 18.53 16.06
N THR A 81 7.99 18.58 16.61
CA THR A 81 7.77 18.81 18.05
C THR A 81 7.00 17.65 18.70
N GLY A 82 6.83 17.69 20.02
CA GLY A 82 6.17 16.61 20.78
C GLY A 82 7.10 15.43 21.08
N PRO A 83 6.63 14.40 21.82
CA PRO A 83 7.43 13.24 22.19
C PRO A 83 7.51 12.22 21.04
N PRO A 84 8.64 12.09 20.33
CA PRO A 84 8.76 11.12 19.24
C PRO A 84 8.87 9.68 19.78
N PRO A 85 8.62 8.66 18.95
CA PRO A 85 9.00 7.29 19.27
C PRO A 85 10.52 7.19 19.45
N SER A 86 10.97 6.23 20.25
CA SER A 86 12.40 5.89 20.31
C SER A 86 12.91 5.42 18.93
N PRO A 87 14.21 5.60 18.62
CA PRO A 87 14.78 5.16 17.36
C PRO A 87 14.55 3.67 17.10
N ARG A 88 14.01 3.33 15.92
CA ARG A 88 13.65 1.95 15.58
C ARG A 88 13.47 1.73 14.08
N THR A 89 13.42 0.46 13.70
CA THR A 89 12.95 0.04 12.38
C THR A 89 11.44 -0.09 12.39
N PHE A 90 10.79 0.48 11.38
CA PHE A 90 9.35 0.53 11.19
C PHE A 90 8.88 -0.29 10.00
N HIS A 91 9.64 -1.31 9.57
CA HIS A 91 9.29 -2.11 8.40
C HIS A 91 7.82 -2.55 8.48
N THR A 92 7.01 -1.99 7.57
CA THR A 92 5.54 -2.14 7.48
C THR A 92 4.73 -1.82 8.74
N SER A 93 5.29 -1.19 9.77
CA SER A 93 4.65 -0.97 11.07
C SER A 93 3.99 0.41 11.23
N SER A 94 3.57 1.00 10.12
CA SER A 94 2.99 2.34 10.06
C SER A 94 1.84 2.38 9.07
N ALA A 95 0.83 3.21 9.31
CA ALA A 95 -0.20 3.50 8.32
C ALA A 95 -0.70 4.94 8.46
N ALA A 96 -1.17 5.50 7.35
CA ALA A 96 -1.75 6.84 7.32
C ALA A 96 -3.28 6.78 7.35
N ILE A 97 -3.89 7.65 8.17
CA ILE A 97 -5.33 7.95 8.10
C ILE A 97 -5.47 9.47 8.09
N GLY A 98 -6.03 10.01 7.00
CA GLY A 98 -6.12 11.45 6.81
C GLY A 98 -4.72 12.09 6.70
N ASP A 99 -4.48 13.10 7.54
CA ASP A 99 -3.23 13.84 7.70
C ASP A 99 -2.32 13.28 8.80
N GLN A 100 -2.66 12.12 9.37
CA GLN A 100 -1.96 11.54 10.50
C GLN A 100 -1.27 10.23 10.13
N LEU A 101 -0.02 10.09 10.58
CA LEU A 101 0.75 8.86 10.48
C LEU A 101 0.74 8.16 11.83
N TYR A 102 0.29 6.92 11.82
CA TYR A 102 0.23 6.08 12.99
C TYR A 102 1.39 5.10 12.97
N VAL A 103 1.98 4.86 14.13
CA VAL A 103 3.17 4.04 14.28
C VAL A 103 3.05 3.20 15.55
N PHE A 104 3.27 1.89 15.44
CA PHE A 104 3.19 0.96 16.56
C PHE A 104 4.30 -0.10 16.49
N GLY A 105 4.88 -0.45 17.64
CA GLY A 105 5.94 -1.47 17.72
C GLY A 105 7.20 -1.08 16.93
N GLY A 106 7.85 -2.08 16.33
CA GLY A 106 9.08 -1.92 15.55
C GLY A 106 10.26 -2.72 16.11
N GLY A 107 11.37 -2.72 15.39
CA GLY A 107 12.59 -3.44 15.78
C GLY A 107 13.66 -2.52 16.34
N GLU A 108 14.34 -2.97 17.40
CA GLU A 108 15.62 -2.43 17.85
C GLU A 108 16.78 -3.04 17.01
N ARG A 109 18.00 -3.00 17.56
CA ARG A 109 19.16 -3.62 16.92
C ARG A 109 19.02 -5.14 16.92
N GLY A 110 19.04 -5.75 15.73
CA GLY A 110 18.94 -7.20 15.55
C GLY A 110 17.48 -7.69 15.49
N ALA A 111 17.22 -8.88 16.04
CA ALA A 111 15.89 -9.51 16.04
C ALA A 111 15.04 -9.18 17.28
N GLN A 112 15.33 -8.06 17.96
CA GLN A 112 14.63 -7.67 19.18
C GLN A 112 13.58 -6.60 18.89
N PRO A 113 12.33 -6.77 19.37
CA PRO A 113 11.34 -5.73 19.27
C PRO A 113 11.59 -4.63 20.31
N VAL A 114 11.19 -3.40 19.97
CA VAL A 114 11.05 -2.34 20.97
C VAL A 114 10.04 -2.75 22.03
N GLN A 115 10.33 -2.48 23.31
CA GLN A 115 9.42 -2.79 24.42
C GLN A 115 8.27 -1.79 24.58
N ASP A 116 8.32 -0.70 23.81
CA ASP A 116 7.31 0.34 23.77
C ASP A 116 6.02 -0.18 23.14
N VAL A 117 4.93 -0.14 23.91
CA VAL A 117 3.58 -0.57 23.54
C VAL A 117 2.63 0.61 23.28
N GLN A 118 3.16 1.82 23.16
CA GLN A 118 2.36 3.00 22.86
C GLN A 118 2.10 3.12 21.35
N LEU A 119 0.93 3.65 21.01
CA LEU A 119 0.64 4.14 19.66
C LEU A 119 1.22 5.55 19.54
N HIS A 120 2.09 5.78 18.57
CA HIS A 120 2.61 7.10 18.25
C HIS A 120 1.87 7.65 17.06
N VAL A 121 1.46 8.91 17.15
CA VAL A 121 0.74 9.62 16.08
C VAL A 121 1.51 10.85 15.70
N PHE A 122 1.90 10.94 14.43
CA PHE A 122 2.49 12.13 13.84
C PHE A 122 1.43 12.88 13.05
N ASP A 123 1.12 14.10 13.48
CA ASP A 123 0.26 15.01 12.74
C ASP A 123 1.10 15.74 11.68
N ALA A 124 0.82 15.50 10.41
CA ALA A 124 1.58 16.07 9.31
C ALA A 124 1.26 17.55 9.05
N ASN A 125 0.13 18.06 9.56
CA ASN A 125 -0.23 19.46 9.45
C ASN A 125 0.50 20.32 10.48
N THR A 126 0.63 19.82 11.71
CA THR A 126 1.33 20.54 12.78
C THR A 126 2.78 20.07 12.98
N LEU A 127 3.23 19.06 12.24
CA LEU A 127 4.55 18.44 12.37
C LEU A 127 4.87 18.03 13.80
N THR A 128 3.88 17.44 14.48
CA THR A 128 3.94 17.16 15.92
C THR A 128 3.68 15.69 16.19
N TRP A 129 4.52 15.08 17.02
CA TRP A 129 4.27 13.76 17.59
C TRP A 129 3.38 13.85 18.82
N SER A 130 2.53 12.85 18.98
CA SER A 130 1.70 12.65 20.17
C SER A 130 1.56 11.17 20.51
N GLN A 131 1.19 10.91 21.76
CA GLN A 131 0.98 9.57 22.32
C GLN A 131 -0.44 9.54 22.91
N PRO A 132 -1.48 9.32 22.08
CA PRO A 132 -2.85 9.30 22.59
C PRO A 132 -3.03 8.18 23.62
N GLU A 133 -3.85 8.44 24.63
CA GLU A 133 -4.28 7.38 25.53
C GLU A 133 -5.06 6.34 24.73
N THR A 134 -4.70 5.07 24.91
CA THR A 134 -5.40 3.95 24.28
C THR A 134 -6.01 3.05 25.35
N HIS A 135 -7.08 2.37 24.97
CA HIS A 135 -7.80 1.47 25.86
C HIS A 135 -7.80 0.04 25.31
N GLY A 136 -8.11 -0.94 26.16
CA GLY A 136 -8.05 -2.35 25.79
C GLY A 136 -6.64 -2.92 25.94
N LYS A 137 -6.35 -3.99 25.20
CA LYS A 137 -5.06 -4.70 25.28
C LYS A 137 -4.34 -4.57 23.93
N PRO A 138 -3.25 -3.79 23.84
CA PRO A 138 -2.47 -3.73 22.61
C PRO A 138 -1.78 -5.06 22.33
N PRO A 139 -1.32 -5.29 21.09
CA PRO A 139 -0.41 -6.39 20.78
C PRO A 139 0.85 -6.35 21.66
N SER A 140 1.44 -7.51 21.92
CA SER A 140 2.75 -7.59 22.55
C SER A 140 3.86 -6.95 21.69
N PRO A 141 4.95 -6.45 22.28
CA PRO A 141 6.16 -6.03 21.57
C PRO A 141 6.53 -6.99 20.43
N ARG A 142 6.70 -6.44 19.23
CA ARG A 142 6.96 -7.21 17.99
C ARG A 142 7.57 -6.33 16.90
N HIS A 143 8.35 -6.95 16.01
CA HIS A 143 8.88 -6.31 14.80
C HIS A 143 8.52 -7.11 13.54
N GLY A 144 8.65 -6.49 12.36
CA GLY A 144 8.31 -7.13 11.08
C GLY A 144 6.83 -7.51 10.94
N HIS A 145 5.94 -6.88 11.71
CA HIS A 145 4.50 -7.00 11.52
C HIS A 145 4.03 -5.99 10.46
N VAL A 146 2.84 -6.22 9.92
CA VAL A 146 2.18 -5.20 9.09
C VAL A 146 1.21 -4.39 9.94
N MET A 147 1.13 -3.10 9.67
CA MET A 147 0.03 -2.23 10.06
C MET A 147 -0.58 -1.61 8.80
N VAL A 148 -1.90 -1.74 8.64
CA VAL A 148 -2.62 -1.22 7.47
C VAL A 148 -3.89 -0.51 7.89
N ALA A 149 -4.19 0.62 7.25
CA ALA A 149 -5.38 1.42 7.51
C ALA A 149 -6.53 1.02 6.58
N ALA A 150 -7.73 0.87 7.13
CA ALA A 150 -8.98 0.77 6.36
C ALA A 150 -10.09 1.55 7.07
N GLY A 151 -10.56 2.63 6.45
CA GLY A 151 -11.45 3.59 7.09
C GLY A 151 -10.78 4.24 8.32
N THR A 152 -11.44 4.18 9.47
CA THR A 152 -10.90 4.67 10.76
C THR A 152 -10.11 3.62 11.53
N LYS A 153 -9.92 2.42 10.97
CA LYS A 153 -9.33 1.29 11.68
C LYS A 153 -7.92 1.03 11.21
N LEU A 154 -7.03 0.76 12.16
CA LEU A 154 -5.68 0.26 11.93
C LEU A 154 -5.66 -1.22 12.28
N PHE A 155 -5.27 -2.06 11.33
CA PHE A 155 -5.14 -3.50 11.49
C PHE A 155 -3.69 -3.89 11.60
N ILE A 156 -3.36 -4.71 12.61
CA ILE A 156 -2.00 -5.17 12.90
C ILE A 156 -2.01 -6.70 12.79
N HIS A 157 -1.15 -7.25 11.94
CA HIS A 157 -1.03 -8.71 11.76
C HIS A 157 0.42 -9.19 11.88
N GLY A 158 0.57 -10.31 12.57
CA GLY A 158 1.80 -11.08 12.67
C GLY A 158 2.95 -10.34 13.36
N GLY A 159 4.17 -10.58 12.88
CA GLY A 159 5.42 -10.10 13.44
C GLY A 159 6.19 -11.15 14.23
N LEU A 160 7.34 -10.76 14.75
CA LEU A 160 8.29 -11.61 15.48
C LEU A 160 8.69 -10.99 16.81
N ALA A 161 8.87 -11.83 17.84
CA ALA A 161 9.57 -11.50 19.06
C ALA A 161 10.32 -12.73 19.59
N GLY A 162 11.66 -12.68 19.63
CA GLY A 162 12.48 -13.85 19.92
C GLY A 162 12.24 -14.94 18.87
N ASP A 163 11.85 -16.14 19.31
CA ASP A 163 11.52 -17.27 18.42
C ASP A 163 10.03 -17.35 18.06
N ASN A 164 9.21 -16.42 18.56
CA ASN A 164 7.77 -16.48 18.40
C ASN A 164 7.30 -15.64 17.20
N PHE A 165 6.89 -16.33 16.14
CA PHE A 165 6.16 -15.73 15.02
C PHE A 165 4.68 -15.63 15.36
N TYR A 166 4.15 -14.41 15.41
CA TYR A 166 2.75 -14.15 15.72
C TYR A 166 1.87 -14.42 14.49
N ASP A 167 0.67 -14.96 14.72
CA ASP A 167 -0.40 -15.21 13.75
C ASP A 167 -1.67 -14.39 14.07
N ASP A 168 -1.61 -13.52 15.08
CA ASP A 168 -2.77 -12.82 15.57
C ASP A 168 -3.06 -11.53 14.80
N LEU A 169 -4.36 -11.23 14.68
CA LEU A 169 -4.87 -10.01 14.09
C LEU A 169 -5.45 -9.11 15.19
N HIS A 170 -4.96 -7.88 15.27
CA HIS A 170 -5.48 -6.85 16.14
C HIS A 170 -6.01 -5.69 15.33
N CYS A 171 -6.91 -4.92 15.94
CA CYS A 171 -7.47 -3.71 15.38
C CYS A 171 -7.55 -2.63 16.45
N ILE A 172 -7.28 -1.39 16.09
CA ILE A 172 -7.65 -0.19 16.87
C ILE A 172 -8.45 0.75 15.99
N ASP A 173 -9.54 1.30 16.51
CA ASP A 173 -10.32 2.35 15.85
C ASP A 173 -9.86 3.71 16.38
N ILE A 174 -9.51 4.63 15.48
CA ILE A 174 -9.01 5.94 15.90
C ILE A 174 -10.11 6.83 16.48
N SER A 175 -11.39 6.46 16.31
CA SER A 175 -12.52 7.20 16.88
C SER A 175 -12.69 7.00 18.39
N ASP A 176 -12.26 5.86 18.93
CA ASP A 176 -12.36 5.53 20.36
C ASP A 176 -11.03 5.08 21.00
N MET A 177 -9.96 5.01 20.21
CA MET A 177 -8.61 4.56 20.60
C MET A 177 -8.60 3.22 21.33
N LYS A 178 -9.51 2.30 20.97
CA LYS A 178 -9.67 1.01 21.66
C LYS A 178 -9.08 -0.16 20.85
N TRP A 179 -8.07 -0.79 21.44
CA TRP A 179 -7.49 -2.04 20.95
C TRP A 179 -8.43 -3.23 21.12
N GLN A 180 -8.51 -4.05 20.07
CA GLN A 180 -9.28 -5.27 20.02
C GLN A 180 -8.47 -6.38 19.33
N LYS A 181 -8.26 -7.50 20.03
CA LYS A 181 -7.78 -8.73 19.39
C LYS A 181 -8.95 -9.39 18.66
N LEU A 182 -8.84 -9.50 17.35
CA LEU A 182 -9.86 -10.11 16.51
C LEU A 182 -9.71 -11.64 16.55
N ARG A 183 -10.81 -12.34 16.27
CA ARG A 183 -10.83 -13.81 16.14
C ARG A 183 -11.46 -14.20 14.80
N PRO A 184 -10.76 -13.96 13.69
CA PRO A 184 -11.28 -14.28 12.38
C PRO A 184 -11.59 -15.77 12.22
N THR A 185 -12.58 -16.06 11.37
CA THR A 185 -12.86 -17.41 10.89
C THR A 185 -12.15 -17.67 9.55
N GLY A 186 -12.20 -18.90 9.04
CA GLY A 186 -11.66 -19.23 7.71
C GLY A 186 -10.20 -19.68 7.72
N ALA A 187 -9.54 -19.52 6.57
CA ALA A 187 -8.17 -19.95 6.35
C ALA A 187 -7.18 -18.89 6.81
N ALA A 188 -6.99 -18.76 8.13
CA ALA A 188 -6.08 -17.77 8.71
C ALA A 188 -4.61 -18.05 8.30
N PRO A 189 -3.80 -16.99 8.07
CA PRO A 189 -2.37 -17.14 7.84
C PRO A 189 -1.68 -17.81 9.03
N THR A 190 -0.61 -18.56 8.76
CA THR A 190 0.32 -19.00 9.80
C THR A 190 1.11 -17.82 10.35
N GLY A 191 1.66 -17.95 11.55
CA GLY A 191 2.48 -16.90 12.13
C GLY A 191 3.69 -16.55 11.26
N CYS A 192 3.85 -15.27 10.93
CA CYS A 192 4.86 -14.80 10.00
C CYS A 192 5.33 -13.38 10.32
N ALA A 193 6.51 -13.01 9.81
CA ALA A 193 7.09 -11.68 9.91
C ALA A 193 7.65 -11.21 8.56
N ALA A 194 7.98 -9.93 8.43
CA ALA A 194 8.54 -9.31 7.22
C ALA A 194 7.66 -9.50 5.96
N HIS A 195 6.35 -9.69 6.16
CA HIS A 195 5.34 -9.68 5.11
C HIS A 195 4.89 -8.26 4.81
N SER A 196 4.15 -8.07 3.72
CA SER A 196 3.50 -6.80 3.39
C SER A 196 1.99 -6.95 3.30
N ALA A 197 1.29 -5.84 3.45
CA ALA A 197 -0.15 -5.78 3.35
C ALA A 197 -0.65 -4.49 2.72
N VAL A 198 -1.82 -4.56 2.09
CA VAL A 198 -2.55 -3.42 1.53
C VAL A 198 -4.03 -3.54 1.84
N ALA A 199 -4.71 -2.40 1.96
CA ALA A 199 -6.17 -2.36 2.14
C ALA A 199 -6.84 -1.81 0.88
N VAL A 200 -7.93 -2.46 0.48
CA VAL A 200 -8.76 -2.07 -0.66
C VAL A 200 -10.20 -2.29 -0.29
N GLY A 201 -11.00 -1.22 -0.32
CA GLY A 201 -12.42 -1.28 0.00
C GLY A 201 -12.67 -1.93 1.37
N LYS A 202 -13.28 -3.13 1.36
CA LYS A 202 -13.64 -3.90 2.55
C LYS A 202 -12.69 -5.07 2.84
N HIS A 203 -11.54 -5.08 2.18
CA HIS A 203 -10.59 -6.18 2.19
C HIS A 203 -9.20 -5.71 2.62
N LEU A 204 -8.49 -6.57 3.34
CA LEU A 204 -7.04 -6.47 3.51
C LEU A 204 -6.40 -7.63 2.74
N TYR A 205 -5.32 -7.35 2.03
CA TYR A 205 -4.54 -8.36 1.33
C TYR A 205 -3.17 -8.46 2.00
N VAL A 206 -2.79 -9.66 2.41
CA VAL A 206 -1.50 -9.96 3.05
C VAL A 206 -0.73 -10.93 2.18
N PHE A 207 0.54 -10.64 1.90
CA PHE A 207 1.38 -11.48 1.05
C PHE A 207 2.78 -11.71 1.63
N GLY A 208 3.26 -12.95 1.45
CA GLY A 208 4.63 -13.34 1.69
C GLY A 208 5.06 -13.27 3.16
N GLY A 209 6.31 -12.83 3.38
CA GLY A 209 6.99 -12.84 4.67
C GLY A 209 7.82 -14.10 4.89
N MET A 210 8.19 -14.34 6.13
CA MET A 210 8.98 -15.49 6.54
C MET A 210 8.40 -16.18 7.77
N THR A 211 8.77 -17.45 7.88
CA THR A 211 8.50 -18.35 9.01
C THR A 211 9.82 -19.02 9.41
N PRO A 212 9.86 -19.80 10.50
CA PRO A 212 11.04 -20.61 10.83
C PRO A 212 11.45 -21.59 9.71
N THR A 213 10.52 -21.93 8.81
CA THR A 213 10.76 -22.89 7.72
C THR A 213 11.16 -22.24 6.38
N GLY A 214 11.19 -20.91 6.30
CA GLY A 214 11.57 -20.20 5.08
C GLY A 214 10.61 -19.08 4.69
N ALA A 215 10.89 -18.49 3.53
CA ALA A 215 10.08 -17.43 2.93
C ALA A 215 8.73 -17.96 2.38
N LEU A 216 7.69 -17.15 2.50
CA LEU A 216 6.33 -17.45 2.07
C LEU A 216 6.01 -16.79 0.74
N ASN A 217 5.17 -17.44 -0.07
CA ASN A 217 4.59 -16.92 -1.31
C ASN A 217 3.06 -17.02 -1.34
N THR A 218 2.44 -17.10 -0.17
CA THR A 218 0.98 -17.20 -0.05
C THR A 218 0.36 -15.82 0.07
N MET A 219 -0.84 -15.65 -0.51
CA MET A 219 -1.63 -14.43 -0.41
C MET A 219 -2.96 -14.71 0.28
N TYR A 220 -3.30 -13.91 1.28
CA TYR A 220 -4.53 -14.02 2.03
C TYR A 220 -5.36 -12.75 1.89
N GLN A 221 -6.68 -12.93 1.80
CA GLN A 221 -7.66 -11.84 1.82
C GLN A 221 -8.42 -11.90 3.14
N TYR A 222 -8.37 -10.83 3.91
CA TYR A 222 -9.22 -10.63 5.08
C TYR A 222 -10.45 -9.83 4.70
N HIS A 223 -11.63 -10.43 4.86
CA HIS A 223 -12.91 -9.73 4.74
C HIS A 223 -13.23 -9.02 6.05
N ILE A 224 -13.11 -7.69 6.08
CA ILE A 224 -13.20 -6.88 7.30
C ILE A 224 -14.56 -7.05 7.98
N GLU A 225 -15.66 -6.91 7.23
CA GLU A 225 -17.02 -6.98 7.78
C GLU A 225 -17.39 -8.38 8.27
N LYS A 226 -16.94 -9.41 7.55
CA LYS A 226 -17.21 -10.82 7.89
C LYS A 226 -16.27 -11.37 8.94
N GLN A 227 -15.17 -10.66 9.23
CA GLN A 227 -14.03 -11.15 9.98
C GLN A 227 -13.62 -12.57 9.55
N HIS A 228 -13.33 -12.72 8.25
CA HIS A 228 -13.06 -14.01 7.63
C HIS A 228 -11.81 -13.94 6.76
N TRP A 229 -10.93 -14.92 6.89
CA TRP A 229 -9.77 -15.09 6.03
C TRP A 229 -10.03 -16.08 4.90
N THR A 230 -9.61 -15.69 3.71
CA THR A 230 -9.61 -16.53 2.50
C THR A 230 -8.17 -16.65 2.00
N LEU A 231 -7.69 -17.89 1.83
CA LEU A 231 -6.44 -18.14 1.10
C LEU A 231 -6.73 -17.99 -0.40
N LEU A 232 -6.06 -17.03 -1.05
CA LEU A 232 -6.19 -16.83 -2.48
C LEU A 232 -5.41 -17.90 -3.24
N LYS A 233 -6.00 -18.38 -4.33
CA LYS A 233 -5.39 -19.33 -5.26
C LYS A 233 -5.29 -18.67 -6.62
N PHE A 234 -4.11 -18.79 -7.23
CA PHE A 234 -3.83 -18.25 -8.55
C PHE A 234 -3.72 -19.39 -9.56
N GLU A 235 -4.13 -19.14 -10.80
CA GLU A 235 -4.03 -20.13 -11.89
C GLU A 235 -2.58 -20.43 -12.25
N ASN A 236 -1.73 -19.39 -12.20
CA ASN A 236 -0.30 -19.51 -12.44
C ASN A 236 0.43 -19.92 -11.16
N SER A 237 1.58 -20.58 -11.34
CA SER A 237 2.49 -20.88 -10.23
C SER A 237 2.83 -19.59 -9.47
N PRO A 238 2.70 -19.57 -8.13
CA PRO A 238 2.97 -18.39 -7.35
C PRO A 238 4.44 -17.98 -7.50
N PRO A 239 4.77 -16.69 -7.32
CA PRO A 239 6.14 -16.23 -7.29
C PRO A 239 6.96 -16.96 -6.20
N THR A 240 8.28 -16.82 -6.26
CA THR A 240 9.16 -17.28 -5.18
C THR A 240 8.79 -16.59 -3.85
N GLY A 241 8.94 -17.35 -2.77
CA GLY A 241 8.69 -16.84 -1.43
C GLY A 241 9.61 -15.68 -1.10
N ARG A 242 9.06 -14.63 -0.50
CA ARG A 242 9.80 -13.38 -0.28
C ARG A 242 9.40 -12.66 1.00
N LEU A 243 10.38 -12.04 1.62
CA LEU A 243 10.28 -11.16 2.78
C LEU A 243 10.90 -9.80 2.48
N ASP A 244 10.65 -8.81 3.34
CA ASP A 244 11.18 -7.44 3.23
C ASP A 244 10.87 -6.76 1.88
N HIS A 245 9.76 -7.17 1.25
CA HIS A 245 9.23 -6.59 0.02
C HIS A 245 8.19 -5.51 0.35
N SER A 246 7.90 -4.64 -0.62
CA SER A 246 6.86 -3.61 -0.50
C SER A 246 5.63 -3.96 -1.33
N MET A 247 4.45 -3.53 -0.87
CA MET A 247 3.21 -3.64 -1.64
C MET A 247 2.53 -2.29 -1.82
N CYS A 248 1.92 -2.05 -2.98
CA CYS A 248 1.04 -0.90 -3.18
C CYS A 248 -0.13 -1.24 -4.11
N ILE A 249 -1.17 -0.40 -4.06
CA ILE A 249 -2.34 -0.49 -4.94
C ILE A 249 -2.30 0.68 -5.91
N ILE A 250 -2.52 0.39 -7.19
CA ILE A 250 -2.64 1.40 -8.24
C ILE A 250 -3.96 1.16 -8.98
N PRO A 251 -4.87 2.15 -9.02
CA PRO A 251 -6.03 2.10 -9.89
C PRO A 251 -5.61 2.09 -11.36
N TRP A 252 -6.12 1.12 -12.11
CA TRP A 252 -5.89 0.99 -13.54
C TRP A 252 -7.17 1.35 -14.30
N PRO A 253 -7.16 2.47 -15.07
CA PRO A 253 -8.33 2.88 -15.83
C PRO A 253 -8.69 1.82 -16.87
N GLY A 254 -9.92 1.32 -16.83
CA GLY A 254 -10.43 0.40 -17.83
C GLY A 254 -10.60 1.11 -19.18
N THR A 255 -9.61 1.08 -20.08
CA THR A 255 -9.86 1.51 -21.45
C THR A 255 -10.47 0.36 -22.24
N CYS A 256 -11.80 0.31 -22.32
CA CYS A 256 -12.46 -0.47 -23.35
C CYS A 256 -12.66 0.44 -24.57
N THR A 257 -11.61 0.65 -25.35
CA THR A 257 -11.81 1.12 -26.72
C THR A 257 -12.21 -0.10 -27.53
N SER A 258 -13.51 -0.34 -27.69
CA SER A 258 -13.98 -1.21 -28.76
C SER A 258 -13.51 -0.58 -30.06
N GLU A 259 -12.48 -1.13 -30.68
CA GLU A 259 -12.19 -0.85 -32.08
C GLU A 259 -13.43 -1.29 -32.86
N LYS A 260 -14.25 -0.33 -33.28
CA LYS A 260 -15.25 -0.60 -34.32
C LYS A 260 -14.43 -0.90 -35.57
N GLU A 261 -14.42 -2.18 -35.97
CA GLU A 261 -14.00 -2.58 -37.30
C GLU A 261 -14.91 -1.87 -38.32
N ASP A 262 -14.46 -0.72 -38.82
CA ASP A 262 -14.98 -0.14 -40.06
C ASP A 262 -14.49 -1.02 -41.22
N SER A 263 -15.11 -2.19 -41.36
CA SER A 263 -15.09 -2.92 -42.62
C SER A 263 -16.02 -2.21 -43.60
N ASN A 264 -15.47 -1.20 -44.27
CA ASN A 264 -16.07 -0.61 -45.47
C ASN A 264 -16.24 -1.72 -46.53
N SER A 265 -17.44 -2.28 -46.59
CA SER A 265 -17.83 -3.20 -47.66
C SER A 265 -17.83 -2.45 -48.99
N ALA A 266 -17.06 -2.95 -49.95
CA ALA A 266 -17.03 -2.49 -51.31
C ALA A 266 -18.44 -2.44 -51.93
N THR A 267 -18.77 -1.29 -52.50
CA THR A 267 -19.92 -1.02 -53.36
C THR A 267 -20.02 -2.01 -54.51
N VAL A 268 -21.18 -2.64 -54.66
CA VAL A 268 -21.66 -3.17 -55.95
C VAL A 268 -23.06 -2.62 -56.19
N ASN A 269 -23.18 -1.81 -57.23
CA ASN A 269 -24.43 -1.26 -57.75
C ASN A 269 -25.38 -2.36 -58.21
N ARG A 270 -26.68 -2.19 -57.95
CA ARG A 270 -27.76 -2.52 -58.89
C ARG A 270 -29.02 -1.71 -58.58
N ASP A 271 -29.56 -1.13 -59.64
CA ASP A 271 -30.73 -0.26 -59.72
C ASP A 271 -32.02 -0.95 -59.26
N ALA A 272 -32.95 -0.17 -58.68
CA ALA A 272 -34.25 0.19 -59.30
C ALA A 272 -35.36 0.52 -58.29
N GLU A 273 -36.03 1.65 -58.57
CA GLU A 273 -37.44 1.99 -58.34
C GLU A 273 -37.98 2.50 -56.99
N LYS A 274 -38.32 3.81 -57.04
CA LYS A 274 -39.57 4.50 -56.66
C LYS A 274 -40.30 4.13 -55.35
N GLY A 275 -40.50 5.15 -54.51
CA GLY A 275 -41.62 5.20 -53.56
C GLY A 275 -41.56 6.42 -52.64
N ASP A 276 -42.64 7.19 -52.62
CA ASP A 276 -42.85 8.49 -51.99
C ASP A 276 -43.31 8.38 -50.51
N SER A 277 -43.26 9.51 -49.80
CA SER A 277 -44.11 9.94 -48.68
C SER A 277 -43.70 9.73 -47.19
N THR A 278 -43.54 10.90 -46.54
CA THR A 278 -44.10 11.38 -45.26
C THR A 278 -43.73 10.80 -43.87
N GLU A 279 -43.26 11.73 -43.03
CA GLU A 279 -43.47 11.93 -41.57
C GLU A 279 -44.06 10.79 -40.71
N LYS A 280 -43.38 10.48 -39.59
CA LYS A 280 -43.82 10.88 -38.22
C LYS A 280 -42.86 10.35 -37.16
N GLY A 281 -42.52 11.21 -36.20
CA GLY A 281 -41.70 10.86 -35.06
C GLY A 281 -42.43 9.99 -34.04
N VAL A 282 -41.64 9.22 -33.28
CA VAL A 282 -41.96 8.78 -31.93
C VAL A 282 -40.66 8.78 -31.13
N THR A 283 -40.69 9.54 -30.05
CA THR A 283 -39.70 9.62 -28.98
C THR A 283 -39.65 8.32 -28.18
N GLN A 284 -38.46 7.72 -28.07
CA GLN A 284 -38.01 6.90 -26.94
C GLN A 284 -36.62 7.47 -26.59
N GLY A 285 -36.40 8.11 -25.45
CA GLY A 285 -36.66 7.57 -24.13
C GLY A 285 -35.63 6.49 -23.82
N GLY A 286 -34.34 6.81 -23.97
CA GLY A 286 -33.23 5.94 -23.61
C GLY A 286 -32.58 6.44 -22.33
N ASP A 287 -32.86 5.73 -21.23
CA ASP A 287 -32.09 5.82 -20.00
C ASP A 287 -30.61 5.60 -20.32
N SER A 288 -29.79 6.65 -20.17
CA SER A 288 -28.35 6.48 -20.05
C SER A 288 -28.07 5.93 -18.66
N GLN A 289 -28.02 4.59 -18.54
CA GLN A 289 -27.28 3.97 -17.45
C GLN A 289 -25.82 4.40 -17.61
N GLU A 290 -25.39 5.35 -16.78
CA GLU A 290 -23.98 5.50 -16.46
C GLU A 290 -23.56 4.22 -15.73
N GLU A 291 -23.10 3.22 -16.49
CA GLU A 291 -22.25 2.18 -15.94
C GLU A 291 -21.00 2.88 -15.41
N SER A 292 -20.92 3.08 -14.08
CA SER A 292 -19.66 3.46 -13.46
C SER A 292 -18.69 2.32 -13.71
N GLN A 293 -17.82 2.49 -14.69
CA GLN A 293 -16.77 1.54 -14.97
C GLN A 293 -15.86 1.50 -13.74
N ALA A 294 -15.93 0.42 -12.96
CA ALA A 294 -15.07 0.25 -11.81
C ALA A 294 -13.63 0.10 -12.32
N ASP A 295 -12.73 0.94 -11.83
CA ASP A 295 -11.30 0.80 -12.13
C ASP A 295 -10.81 -0.56 -11.66
N THR A 296 -10.05 -1.26 -12.50
CA THR A 296 -9.34 -2.47 -12.06
C THR A 296 -8.26 -2.04 -11.08
N LEU A 297 -8.25 -2.60 -9.88
CA LEU A 297 -7.19 -2.30 -8.91
C LEU A 297 -6.05 -3.29 -9.08
N LEU A 298 -4.86 -2.78 -9.34
CA LEU A 298 -3.65 -3.59 -9.47
C LEU A 298 -2.86 -3.53 -8.17
N CYS A 299 -2.61 -4.71 -7.60
CA CYS A 299 -1.74 -4.89 -6.45
C CYS A 299 -0.34 -5.25 -6.92
N PHE A 300 0.63 -4.38 -6.61
CA PHE A 300 2.02 -4.55 -6.95
C PHE A 300 2.80 -5.05 -5.74
N VAL A 301 3.74 -5.98 -5.98
CA VAL A 301 4.73 -6.45 -5.02
C VAL A 301 6.11 -6.13 -5.58
N PHE A 302 6.91 -5.34 -4.88
CA PHE A 302 8.24 -4.91 -5.34
C PHE A 302 9.35 -5.57 -4.54
N GLY A 303 10.24 -6.23 -5.27
CA GLY A 303 11.48 -6.81 -4.77
C GLY A 303 11.31 -7.73 -3.57
N GLY A 304 12.15 -7.52 -2.55
CA GLY A 304 12.31 -8.38 -1.40
C GLY A 304 13.44 -9.39 -1.58
N MET A 305 13.49 -10.38 -0.70
CA MET A 305 14.52 -11.42 -0.71
C MET A 305 13.99 -12.75 -0.18
N ASN A 306 14.72 -13.84 -0.38
CA ASN A 306 14.49 -15.11 0.34
C ASN A 306 15.31 -15.18 1.64
N THR A 307 15.15 -16.29 2.38
CA THR A 307 15.83 -16.54 3.65
C THR A 307 17.33 -16.82 3.49
N GLU A 308 17.79 -17.08 2.27
CA GLU A 308 19.19 -17.36 1.94
C GLU A 308 19.97 -16.10 1.55
N GLY A 309 19.31 -14.94 1.43
CA GLY A 309 19.96 -13.68 1.06
C GLY A 309 19.84 -13.28 -0.41
N GLU A 310 19.15 -14.07 -1.24
CA GLU A 310 18.93 -13.74 -2.65
C GLU A 310 17.93 -12.59 -2.78
N ILE A 311 18.35 -11.50 -3.41
CA ILE A 311 17.54 -10.31 -3.64
C ILE A 311 16.77 -10.44 -4.95
N TYR A 312 15.47 -10.16 -4.89
CA TYR A 312 14.62 -10.04 -6.06
C TYR A 312 14.56 -8.58 -6.53
N ASP A 313 14.91 -8.34 -7.79
CA ASP A 313 14.81 -7.03 -8.48
C ASP A 313 13.69 -7.09 -9.53
N ASP A 314 12.55 -7.65 -9.11
CA ASP A 314 11.36 -7.85 -9.92
C ASP A 314 10.15 -7.10 -9.34
N CYS A 315 9.09 -7.07 -10.13
CA CYS A 315 7.79 -6.58 -9.69
C CYS A 315 6.71 -7.56 -10.14
N ILE A 316 5.91 -8.03 -9.17
CA ILE A 316 4.78 -8.91 -9.43
C ILE A 316 3.51 -8.07 -9.36
N VAL A 317 2.60 -8.32 -10.30
CA VAL A 317 1.33 -7.59 -10.40
C VAL A 317 0.19 -8.60 -10.40
N THR A 318 -0.86 -8.32 -9.62
CA THR A 318 -2.10 -9.07 -9.64
C THR A 318 -3.29 -8.12 -9.55
N ALA A 319 -4.44 -8.52 -10.09
CA ALA A 319 -5.68 -7.76 -9.94
C ALA A 319 -6.36 -8.11 -8.61
N VAL A 320 -6.96 -7.10 -7.97
CA VAL A 320 -7.72 -7.25 -6.73
C VAL A 320 -9.06 -6.53 -6.84
N ASP A 321 -10.05 -7.07 -6.12
CA ASP A 321 -11.43 -6.56 -6.07
C ASP A 321 -11.73 -5.80 -4.77
#